data_AF-A0A7K6XE54-F1
#
_entry.id   AF-A0A7K6XE54-F1
#
_cell.length_a   1.000
_cell.length_b   1.000
_cell.length_c   1.000
_cell.angle_alpha   90.00
_cell.angle_beta   90.00
_cell.angle_gamma   90.00
#
_symmetry.space_group_name_H-M   'P 1'
#
loop_
_entity.id
_entity.type
_entity.pdbx_description
1 polymer ?
#
loop_
_entity_poly.entity_id
_entity_poly.type
_entity_poly.pdbx_seq_one_letter_code
_entity_poly.pdbx_strand_id
1 'polypeptide(L)'
;FLPAAYKDPDSFLKSARLQRLPSSSSEMGSQDVSPLQETSKDPFSGDCSCRQDGLTVIITACLTFATGVTVALIMQIYFGDPQLFHHGAVVTDAARCTALGTHVLARRGSSVDAAIASALCSGIVNPHTSGLGGGGVMLVHDIRKNRSWVIDFREVAPLGIPLEGDLQQDTKPGLLVGVPGMIQGMHQAHQLHGRLPWSELLGLTAGVAHNGFNVTHDLAKALSELKDLNYSERFHEIFLPDGQPPLPGTFVRRPDLAAVLQLLGAEGVSAFYSGNLTQEMISEVHSYGGVLVEEDFSNYSVTVEDPVHTIYRGHLVFTPPPPHAGPALITALNILEGFNITRQGSRGDILHWMAE
;
A
#
# COMPACT_ATOMS: atom_id res chain seq x y z
N PHE A 1 34.89 -11.09 18.91
CA PHE A 1 35.70 -10.20 19.78
C PHE A 1 34.84 -9.00 20.17
N LEU A 2 34.44 -8.96 21.47
CA LEU A 2 33.92 -7.89 22.39
C LEU A 2 33.41 -6.52 21.86
N PRO A 3 32.56 -5.79 22.63
CA PRO A 3 31.40 -6.23 23.44
C PRO A 3 30.20 -5.24 23.46
N ALA A 4 29.15 -5.66 24.17
CA ALA A 4 27.86 -5.02 24.43
C ALA A 4 27.87 -3.94 25.54
N ALA A 5 26.84 -3.08 25.56
CA ALA A 5 26.32 -2.44 26.79
C ALA A 5 24.85 -2.01 26.63
N TYR A 6 23.95 -2.80 27.24
CA TYR A 6 22.56 -2.45 27.54
C TYR A 6 22.56 -1.60 28.83
N LYS A 7 21.83 -0.48 28.88
CA LYS A 7 21.66 0.33 30.10
C LYS A 7 20.21 0.27 30.58
N ASP A 8 20.11 -0.02 31.87
CA ASP A 8 18.97 -0.26 32.75
C ASP A 8 18.16 1.02 33.07
N PRO A 9 16.80 1.03 33.11
CA PRO A 9 16.00 2.25 33.23
C PRO A 9 15.77 2.76 34.67
N ASP A 10 16.23 2.06 35.71
CA ASP A 10 15.81 2.35 37.10
C ASP A 10 16.65 3.39 37.87
N SER A 11 17.49 4.18 37.20
CA SER A 11 18.40 5.12 37.89
C SER A 11 17.77 6.46 38.33
N PHE A 12 16.53 6.77 37.91
CA PHE A 12 15.93 8.08 38.19
C PHE A 12 15.17 8.18 39.53
N LEU A 13 14.85 7.06 40.18
CA LEU A 13 13.99 7.04 41.39
C LEU A 13 14.75 7.07 42.73
N LYS A 14 16.06 7.35 42.76
CA LYS A 14 16.88 7.30 44.00
C LYS A 14 17.37 8.64 44.57
N SER A 15 16.97 9.79 44.04
CA SER A 15 17.42 11.09 44.53
C SER A 15 16.30 12.00 45.02
N ALA A 16 15.69 11.67 46.16
CA ALA A 16 15.04 12.67 47.03
C ALA A 16 14.90 12.13 48.47
N ARG A 17 15.98 12.25 49.25
CA ARG A 17 15.97 12.01 50.70
C ARG A 17 15.39 13.23 51.41
N LEU A 18 14.34 13.01 52.21
CA LEU A 18 13.79 13.92 53.20
C LEU A 18 14.84 14.32 54.24
N GLN A 19 15.14 15.62 54.36
CA GLN A 19 15.89 16.18 55.48
C GLN A 19 14.92 16.55 56.61
N ARG A 20 15.10 15.91 57.78
CA ARG A 20 14.64 16.40 59.08
C ARG A 20 15.72 17.31 59.66
N LEU A 21 15.34 18.44 60.25
CA LEU A 21 16.19 19.24 61.13
C LEU A 21 15.50 19.42 62.50
N PRO A 22 16.27 19.67 63.58
CA PRO A 22 15.90 19.32 64.95
C PRO A 22 15.55 20.53 65.85
N SER A 23 14.78 20.20 66.89
CA SER A 23 14.67 20.76 68.26
C SER A 23 15.13 22.20 68.59
N SER A 24 14.31 22.92 69.36
CA SER A 24 14.76 23.53 70.61
C SER A 24 13.60 23.73 71.59
N SER A 25 13.82 23.32 72.84
CA SER A 25 13.01 23.57 74.02
C SER A 25 13.45 24.87 74.72
N SER A 26 12.53 25.49 75.48
CA SER A 26 12.71 25.89 76.89
C SER A 26 12.00 27.22 77.24
N GLU A 27 11.08 27.09 78.20
CA GLU A 27 10.85 27.94 79.38
C GLU A 27 10.50 29.45 79.30
N MET A 28 9.30 29.71 79.86
CA MET A 28 9.02 30.56 81.04
C MET A 28 9.03 32.10 80.91
N GLY A 29 7.84 32.67 81.09
CA GLY A 29 7.59 33.79 82.00
C GLY A 29 8.03 35.19 81.54
N SER A 30 7.08 35.96 81.00
CA SER A 30 6.90 37.34 81.43
C SER A 30 5.44 37.75 81.27
N GLN A 31 4.85 38.14 82.40
CA GLN A 31 3.63 38.93 82.44
C GLN A 31 4.04 40.35 82.05
N ASP A 32 3.63 40.81 80.86
CA ASP A 32 3.58 42.23 80.57
C ASP A 32 2.18 42.58 80.08
N VAL A 33 1.47 43.26 80.97
CA VAL A 33 0.12 43.79 80.79
C VAL A 33 0.24 45.01 79.89
N SER A 34 -0.03 44.83 78.59
CA SER A 34 -0.28 45.94 77.67
C SER A 34 -1.78 46.18 77.56
N PRO A 35 -2.27 47.43 77.70
CA PRO A 35 -3.69 47.70 77.72
C PRO A 35 -4.30 47.44 76.34
N LEU A 36 -5.28 46.55 76.28
CA LEU A 36 -6.10 46.32 75.09
C LEU A 36 -6.83 47.62 74.76
N GLN A 37 -6.36 48.32 73.73
CA GLN A 37 -7.13 49.36 73.07
C GLN A 37 -8.07 48.64 72.10
N GLU A 38 -9.37 48.63 72.40
CA GLU A 38 -10.41 48.14 71.49
C GLU A 38 -10.36 48.95 70.19
N THR A 39 -9.77 48.37 69.14
CA THR A 39 -9.94 48.87 67.78
C THR A 39 -11.29 48.38 67.26
N SER A 40 -12.32 49.22 67.31
CA SER A 40 -13.65 48.93 66.74
C SER A 40 -13.69 48.96 65.20
N LYS A 41 -12.54 48.89 64.54
CA LYS A 41 -12.41 48.74 63.10
C LYS A 41 -11.80 47.38 62.81
N ASP A 42 -12.66 46.47 62.37
CA ASP A 42 -12.26 45.25 61.68
C ASP A 42 -11.43 45.66 60.43
N PRO A 43 -10.16 45.22 60.29
CA PRO A 43 -9.34 45.52 59.12
C PRO A 43 -9.89 44.91 57.83
N PHE A 44 -10.95 44.10 57.93
CA PHE A 44 -11.69 43.50 56.81
C PHE A 44 -13.07 44.14 56.55
N SER A 45 -13.42 45.23 57.23
CA SER A 45 -14.70 45.96 57.04
C SER A 45 -14.73 46.94 55.85
N GLY A 46 -13.70 46.92 55.00
CA GLY A 46 -13.77 47.53 53.68
C GLY A 46 -14.40 46.54 52.70
N ASP A 47 -15.51 46.94 52.05
CA ASP A 47 -16.15 46.20 50.96
C ASP A 47 -15.11 45.75 49.92
N CYS A 48 -14.68 44.49 50.03
CA CYS A 48 -13.68 43.92 49.15
C CYS A 48 -14.40 43.13 48.07
N SER A 49 -14.89 43.83 47.03
CA SER A 49 -15.52 43.18 45.85
C SER A 49 -14.53 42.30 45.05
N CYS A 50 -13.23 42.37 45.36
CA CYS A 50 -12.18 41.67 44.64
C CYS A 50 -12.20 40.13 44.73
N ARG A 51 -12.94 39.52 45.67
CA ARG A 51 -12.92 38.06 45.85
C ARG A 51 -13.85 37.29 44.90
N GLN A 52 -14.97 37.89 44.48
CA GLN A 52 -15.88 37.28 43.51
C GLN A 52 -15.35 37.40 42.06
N ASP A 53 -14.67 38.50 41.76
CA ASP A 53 -14.11 38.72 40.42
C ASP A 53 -12.91 37.81 40.15
N GLY A 54 -12.01 37.64 41.12
CA GLY A 54 -10.84 36.77 40.96
C GLY A 54 -11.19 35.31 40.71
N LEU A 55 -12.16 34.77 41.44
CA LEU A 55 -12.62 33.38 41.25
C LEU A 55 -13.29 33.19 39.88
N THR A 56 -14.12 34.15 39.46
CA THR A 56 -14.80 34.12 38.15
C THR A 56 -13.79 34.18 37.00
N VAL A 57 -12.76 35.01 37.13
CA VAL A 57 -11.66 35.12 36.16
C VAL A 57 -10.86 33.83 36.08
N ILE A 58 -10.55 33.19 37.21
CA ILE A 58 -9.85 31.89 37.22
C ILE A 58 -10.70 30.81 36.56
N ILE A 59 -11.99 30.70 36.92
CA ILE A 59 -12.88 29.68 36.36
C ILE A 59 -13.06 29.86 34.85
N THR A 60 -13.29 31.08 34.39
CA THR A 60 -13.44 31.37 32.96
C THR A 60 -12.15 31.09 32.19
N ALA A 61 -10.98 31.50 32.71
CA ALA A 61 -9.69 31.18 32.10
C ALA A 61 -9.46 29.66 31.99
N CYS A 62 -9.73 28.92 33.07
CA CYS A 62 -9.61 27.45 33.08
C CYS A 62 -10.57 26.79 32.07
N LEU A 63 -11.83 27.25 31.98
CA LEU A 63 -12.79 26.71 31.00
C LEU A 63 -12.39 27.02 29.56
N THR A 64 -11.92 28.24 29.28
CA THR A 64 -11.43 28.60 27.93
C THR A 64 -10.19 27.81 27.54
N PHE A 65 -9.27 27.58 28.47
CA PHE A 65 -8.08 26.78 28.24
C PHE A 65 -8.44 25.30 28.02
N ALA A 66 -9.30 24.74 28.88
CA ALA A 66 -9.74 23.36 28.77
C ALA A 66 -10.47 23.10 27.45
N THR A 67 -11.39 24.01 27.05
CA THR A 67 -12.09 23.91 25.76
C THR A 67 -11.13 24.04 24.59
N GLY A 68 -10.19 24.99 24.61
CA GLY A 68 -9.16 25.13 23.58
C GLY A 68 -8.29 23.88 23.42
N VAL A 69 -7.82 23.31 24.53
CA VAL A 69 -7.05 22.04 24.53
C VAL A 69 -7.89 20.88 24.01
N THR A 70 -9.17 20.79 24.41
CA THR A 70 -10.06 19.72 23.98
C THR A 70 -10.34 19.80 22.48
N VAL A 71 -10.61 21.00 21.94
CA VAL A 71 -10.78 21.22 20.50
C VAL A 71 -9.50 20.91 19.74
N ALA A 72 -8.34 21.32 20.25
CA ALA A 72 -7.05 21.01 19.63
C ALA A 72 -6.76 19.50 19.61
N LEU A 73 -7.08 18.78 20.69
CA LEU A 73 -6.95 17.33 20.76
C LEU A 73 -7.93 16.62 19.82
N ILE A 74 -9.20 17.04 19.77
CA ILE A 74 -10.18 16.50 18.82
C ILE A 74 -9.71 16.75 17.39
N MET A 75 -9.23 17.96 17.08
CA MET A 75 -8.65 18.27 15.77
C MET A 75 -7.42 17.40 15.49
N GLN A 76 -6.54 17.14 16.45
CA GLN A 76 -5.42 16.20 16.28
C GLN A 76 -5.87 14.75 16.12
N ILE A 77 -6.99 14.33 16.71
CA ILE A 77 -7.53 12.98 16.52
C ILE A 77 -8.14 12.84 15.12
N TYR A 78 -8.82 13.88 14.63
CA TYR A 78 -9.46 13.86 13.31
C TYR A 78 -8.50 14.17 12.15
N PHE A 79 -7.50 15.03 12.38
CA PHE A 79 -6.61 15.55 11.34
C PHE A 79 -5.12 15.29 11.61
N GLY A 80 -4.74 14.80 12.79
CA GLY A 80 -3.35 14.49 13.13
C GLY A 80 -2.91 13.10 12.67
N ASP A 81 -1.60 12.93 12.57
CA ASP A 81 -0.98 11.65 12.22
C ASP A 81 -1.19 10.63 13.36
N PRO A 82 -1.72 9.42 13.09
CA PRO A 82 -1.93 8.40 14.12
C PRO A 82 -0.60 7.94 14.75
N GLN A 83 -0.60 7.67 16.07
CA GLN A 83 0.60 7.35 16.86
C GLN A 83 0.93 5.83 16.93
N LEU A 84 0.04 4.96 16.45
CA LEU A 84 0.21 3.50 16.39
C LEU A 84 -0.07 3.04 14.94
N PHE A 85 0.99 2.79 14.18
CA PHE A 85 0.89 2.26 12.83
C PHE A 85 1.01 0.74 12.85
N HIS A 86 -0.12 0.03 12.78
CA HIS A 86 -0.08 -1.25 12.07
C HIS A 86 0.19 -0.87 10.61
N HIS A 87 1.41 -1.15 10.12
CA HIS A 87 1.90 -0.72 8.80
C HIS A 87 1.21 -1.45 7.64
N GLY A 88 -0.03 -1.94 7.81
CA GLY A 88 -0.69 -2.85 6.90
C GLY A 88 0.02 -4.20 6.80
N ALA A 89 -0.52 -5.06 5.95
CA ALA A 89 0.13 -6.28 5.52
C ALA A 89 0.11 -6.29 3.99
N VAL A 90 1.19 -6.78 3.41
CA VAL A 90 1.29 -7.04 1.97
C VAL A 90 1.47 -8.54 1.80
N VAL A 91 0.76 -9.11 0.83
CA VAL A 91 0.88 -10.52 0.48
C VAL A 91 0.98 -10.60 -1.03
N THR A 92 2.03 -11.27 -1.50
CA THR A 92 2.27 -11.59 -2.92
C THR A 92 2.77 -13.02 -3.02
N ASP A 93 2.87 -13.53 -4.24
CA ASP A 93 3.47 -14.82 -4.57
C ASP A 93 4.99 -14.85 -4.37
N ALA A 94 5.65 -13.70 -4.21
CA ALA A 94 7.10 -13.60 -4.04
C ALA A 94 7.49 -12.86 -2.76
N ALA A 95 8.23 -13.53 -1.87
CA ALA A 95 8.67 -12.95 -0.59
C ALA A 95 9.43 -11.61 -0.75
N ARG A 96 10.22 -11.47 -1.83
CA ARG A 96 10.94 -10.22 -2.20
C ARG A 96 9.96 -9.06 -2.45
N CYS A 97 8.85 -9.32 -3.13
CA CYS A 97 7.87 -8.31 -3.52
C CYS A 97 6.90 -7.98 -2.39
N THR A 98 6.59 -8.95 -1.53
CA THR A 98 5.96 -8.72 -0.23
C THR A 98 6.81 -7.81 0.66
N ALA A 99 8.13 -8.06 0.74
CA ALA A 99 9.04 -7.24 1.53
C ALA A 99 9.15 -5.82 0.96
N LEU A 100 9.18 -5.67 -0.38
CA LEU A 100 9.19 -4.35 -1.03
C LEU A 100 7.92 -3.55 -0.74
N GLY A 101 6.73 -4.15 -0.89
CA GLY A 101 5.47 -3.47 -0.56
C GLY A 101 5.39 -3.10 0.93
N THR A 102 5.84 -3.98 1.82
CA THR A 102 5.93 -3.69 3.26
C THR A 102 6.88 -2.52 3.53
N HIS A 103 8.01 -2.46 2.82
CA HIS A 103 8.94 -1.34 2.90
C HIS A 103 8.31 -0.03 2.43
N VAL A 104 7.50 -0.05 1.36
CA VAL A 104 6.74 1.12 0.89
C VAL A 104 5.74 1.60 1.95
N LEU A 105 5.02 0.70 2.62
CA LEU A 105 4.13 1.06 3.72
C LEU A 105 4.90 1.64 4.92
N ALA A 106 6.06 1.09 5.25
CA ALA A 106 6.96 1.63 6.29
C ALA A 106 7.45 3.05 5.98
N ARG A 107 7.53 3.43 4.71
CA ARG A 107 7.86 4.78 4.24
C ARG A 107 6.64 5.70 4.11
N ARG A 108 5.52 5.35 4.75
CA ARG A 108 4.24 6.09 4.73
C ARG A 108 3.57 6.16 3.34
N GLY A 109 3.91 5.24 2.44
CA GLY A 109 3.15 5.02 1.22
C GLY A 109 1.71 4.58 1.52
N SER A 110 0.82 4.79 0.57
CA SER A 110 -0.53 4.23 0.60
C SER A 110 -0.52 2.72 0.36
N SER A 111 -1.65 2.06 0.61
CA SER A 111 -1.86 0.67 0.18
C SER A 111 -1.73 0.51 -1.33
N VAL A 112 -2.09 1.56 -2.10
CA VAL A 112 -1.97 1.56 -3.56
C VAL A 112 -0.51 1.70 -3.99
N ASP A 113 0.30 2.56 -3.36
CA ASP A 113 1.75 2.61 -3.62
C ASP A 113 2.41 1.25 -3.36
N ALA A 114 2.06 0.62 -2.23
CA ALA A 114 2.58 -0.70 -1.88
C ALA A 114 2.15 -1.77 -2.90
N ALA A 115 0.89 -1.75 -3.34
CA ALA A 115 0.39 -2.65 -4.39
C ALA A 115 1.11 -2.44 -5.73
N ILE A 116 1.34 -1.19 -6.14
CA ILE A 116 2.08 -0.85 -7.37
C ILE A 116 3.52 -1.38 -7.30
N ALA A 117 4.25 -1.09 -6.22
CA ALA A 117 5.62 -1.57 -6.06
C ALA A 117 5.68 -3.11 -6.06
N SER A 118 4.75 -3.75 -5.35
CA SER A 118 4.64 -5.20 -5.30
C SER A 118 4.33 -5.82 -6.66
N ALA A 119 3.37 -5.28 -7.41
CA ALA A 119 2.98 -5.78 -8.73
C ALA A 119 4.12 -5.62 -9.76
N LEU A 120 4.75 -4.45 -9.80
CA LEU A 120 5.91 -4.21 -10.66
C LEU A 120 7.11 -5.10 -10.27
N CYS A 121 7.31 -5.36 -8.97
CA CYS A 121 8.30 -6.32 -8.50
C CYS A 121 7.97 -7.75 -8.94
N SER A 122 6.71 -8.18 -8.85
CA SER A 122 6.29 -9.51 -9.31
C SER A 122 6.61 -9.70 -10.80
N GLY A 123 6.44 -8.66 -11.62
CA GLY A 123 6.86 -8.71 -13.04
C GLY A 123 8.38 -8.81 -13.25
N ILE A 124 9.21 -8.43 -12.27
CA ILE A 124 10.67 -8.61 -12.31
C ILE A 124 11.04 -10.04 -11.91
N VAL A 125 10.47 -10.54 -10.80
CA VAL A 125 10.91 -11.81 -10.19
C VAL A 125 10.19 -13.03 -10.75
N ASN A 126 8.96 -12.85 -11.23
CA ASN A 126 8.11 -13.86 -11.86
C ASN A 126 7.63 -13.36 -13.25
N PRO A 127 8.53 -13.09 -14.21
CA PRO A 127 8.18 -12.51 -15.52
C PRO A 127 7.29 -13.41 -16.40
N HIS A 128 7.13 -14.68 -16.03
CA HIS A 128 6.25 -15.63 -16.72
C HIS A 128 4.77 -15.47 -16.32
N THR A 129 4.46 -14.71 -15.27
CA THR A 129 3.08 -14.50 -14.78
C THR A 129 2.57 -13.07 -15.00
N SER A 130 3.46 -12.08 -14.97
CA SER A 130 3.13 -10.66 -15.07
C SER A 130 4.30 -9.86 -15.60
N GLY A 131 4.05 -8.64 -16.09
CA GLY A 131 5.12 -7.77 -16.57
C GLY A 131 4.60 -6.45 -17.12
N LEU A 132 5.54 -5.58 -17.54
CA LEU A 132 5.22 -4.28 -18.12
C LEU A 132 4.45 -4.39 -19.44
N GLY A 133 4.65 -5.50 -20.16
CA GLY A 133 3.99 -5.80 -21.43
C GLY A 133 2.58 -6.39 -21.32
N GLY A 134 2.02 -6.50 -20.10
CA GLY A 134 0.66 -7.01 -19.89
C GLY A 134 -0.32 -5.96 -19.37
N GLY A 135 -1.41 -6.42 -18.76
CA GLY A 135 -2.44 -5.61 -18.14
C GLY A 135 -2.95 -6.23 -16.83
N GLY A 136 -4.11 -5.77 -16.36
CA GLY A 136 -4.71 -6.30 -15.14
C GLY A 136 -5.87 -5.46 -14.62
N VAL A 137 -6.25 -5.72 -13.38
CA VAL A 137 -7.34 -5.03 -12.69
C VAL A 137 -7.00 -4.82 -11.22
N MET A 138 -7.37 -3.67 -10.67
CA MET A 138 -7.15 -3.33 -9.26
C MET A 138 -8.47 -2.91 -8.63
N LEU A 139 -8.86 -3.59 -7.54
CA LEU A 139 -9.96 -3.18 -6.68
C LEU A 139 -9.37 -2.38 -5.50
N VAL A 140 -9.80 -1.13 -5.37
CA VAL A 140 -9.36 -0.23 -4.30
C VAL A 140 -10.54 0.13 -3.41
N HIS A 141 -10.40 -0.02 -2.10
CA HIS A 141 -11.36 0.51 -1.13
C HIS A 141 -10.76 1.69 -0.37
N ASP A 142 -11.36 2.87 -0.53
CA ASP A 142 -11.02 4.07 0.24
C ASP A 142 -11.91 4.15 1.48
N ILE A 143 -11.34 3.79 2.62
CA ILE A 143 -12.05 3.79 3.91
C ILE A 143 -12.52 5.18 4.35
N ARG A 144 -11.86 6.26 3.91
CA ARG A 144 -12.23 7.64 4.32
C ARG A 144 -13.46 8.11 3.57
N LYS A 145 -13.57 7.70 2.31
CA LYS A 145 -14.75 7.96 1.46
C LYS A 145 -15.81 6.88 1.60
N ASN A 146 -15.49 5.78 2.27
CA ASN A 146 -16.27 4.55 2.31
C ASN A 146 -16.75 4.13 0.92
N ARG A 147 -15.84 4.17 -0.07
CA ARG A 147 -16.14 3.89 -1.48
C ARG A 147 -15.09 2.97 -2.08
N SER A 148 -15.55 2.06 -2.92
CA SER A 148 -14.71 1.12 -3.66
C SER A 148 -14.71 1.48 -5.15
N TRP A 149 -13.58 1.23 -5.81
CA TRP A 149 -13.37 1.49 -7.24
C TRP A 149 -12.66 0.29 -7.87
N VAL A 150 -12.99 0.02 -9.12
CA VAL A 150 -12.24 -0.89 -9.97
C VAL A 150 -11.49 -0.07 -11.00
N ILE A 151 -10.19 -0.32 -11.11
CA ILE A 151 -9.30 0.26 -12.10
C ILE A 151 -8.94 -0.87 -13.05
N ASP A 152 -9.54 -0.88 -14.23
CA ASP A 152 -9.30 -1.87 -15.29
C ASP A 152 -8.27 -1.32 -16.28
N PHE A 153 -7.13 -2.01 -16.33
CA PHE A 153 -6.01 -1.73 -17.20
C PHE A 153 -5.62 -2.99 -17.97
N ARG A 154 -6.61 -3.81 -18.32
CA ARG A 154 -6.42 -4.93 -19.25
C ARG A 154 -5.95 -4.42 -20.61
N GLU A 155 -5.24 -5.29 -21.32
CA GLU A 155 -4.83 -5.08 -22.69
C GLU A 155 -6.06 -4.92 -23.60
N VAL A 156 -5.92 -4.09 -24.63
CA VAL A 156 -6.94 -3.93 -25.68
C VAL A 156 -6.42 -4.48 -27.01
N ALA A 157 -7.35 -4.96 -27.84
CA ALA A 157 -7.01 -5.42 -29.17
C ALA A 157 -6.50 -4.26 -30.03
N PRO A 158 -5.43 -4.45 -30.83
CA PRO A 158 -4.96 -3.45 -31.78
C PRO A 158 -6.03 -3.15 -32.85
N LEU A 159 -6.04 -1.92 -33.38
CA LEU A 159 -6.92 -1.48 -34.48
C LEU A 159 -6.77 -2.35 -35.73
N GLY A 160 -5.56 -2.87 -35.99
CA GLY A 160 -5.24 -3.67 -37.16
C GLY A 160 -5.54 -5.16 -37.03
N ILE A 161 -6.14 -5.64 -35.93
CA ILE A 161 -6.35 -7.07 -35.71
C ILE A 161 -7.38 -7.65 -36.72
N PRO A 162 -7.09 -8.80 -37.37
CA PRO A 162 -8.07 -9.47 -38.22
C PRO A 162 -9.33 -9.84 -37.43
N LEU A 163 -10.48 -9.87 -38.09
CA LEU A 163 -11.74 -10.32 -37.47
C LEU A 163 -11.60 -11.78 -37.01
N GLU A 164 -12.26 -12.14 -35.91
CA GLU A 164 -12.12 -13.45 -35.21
C GLU A 164 -12.25 -14.68 -36.12
N GLY A 165 -12.94 -14.58 -37.27
CA GLY A 165 -13.09 -15.66 -38.25
C GLY A 165 -11.87 -15.91 -39.15
N ASP A 166 -10.90 -14.99 -39.18
CA ASP A 166 -9.70 -15.06 -40.04
C ASP A 166 -8.45 -15.53 -39.28
N LEU A 167 -8.52 -15.66 -37.95
CA LEU A 167 -7.43 -16.20 -37.13
C LEU A 167 -7.39 -17.73 -37.28
N GLN A 168 -6.56 -18.21 -38.21
CA GLN A 168 -6.34 -19.63 -38.43
C GLN A 168 -5.47 -20.27 -37.34
N GLN A 169 -5.41 -21.60 -37.36
CA GLN A 169 -4.65 -22.44 -36.42
C GLN A 169 -3.13 -22.14 -36.36
N ASP A 170 -2.60 -21.38 -37.33
CA ASP A 170 -1.22 -20.91 -37.42
C ASP A 170 -1.12 -19.39 -37.16
N THR A 171 -1.71 -18.94 -36.04
CA THR A 171 -1.70 -17.52 -35.67
C THR A 171 -0.28 -17.11 -35.30
N LYS A 172 0.26 -16.14 -36.05
CA LYS A 172 1.60 -15.59 -35.80
C LYS A 172 1.68 -15.03 -34.37
N PRO A 173 2.76 -15.27 -33.61
CA PRO A 173 2.85 -14.83 -32.21
C PRO A 173 2.58 -13.33 -31.99
N GLY A 174 3.00 -12.48 -32.92
CA GLY A 174 2.77 -11.04 -32.82
C GLY A 174 1.28 -10.63 -32.91
N LEU A 175 0.41 -11.47 -33.50
CA LEU A 175 -1.04 -11.22 -33.55
C LEU A 175 -1.73 -11.48 -32.20
N LEU A 176 -1.05 -12.16 -31.26
CA LEU A 176 -1.55 -12.43 -29.92
C LEU A 176 -1.25 -11.31 -28.91
N VAL A 177 -0.57 -10.25 -29.36
CA VAL A 177 -0.13 -9.14 -28.50
C VAL A 177 -1.15 -8.01 -28.54
N GLY A 178 -1.78 -7.74 -27.41
CA GLY A 178 -2.61 -6.54 -27.19
C GLY A 178 -1.77 -5.34 -26.76
N VAL A 179 -2.40 -4.16 -26.70
CA VAL A 179 -1.75 -2.94 -26.19
C VAL A 179 -1.53 -3.07 -24.68
N PRO A 180 -0.29 -2.99 -24.16
CA PRO A 180 -0.03 -3.18 -22.75
C PRO A 180 -0.63 -2.08 -21.86
N GLY A 181 -1.31 -2.49 -20.78
CA GLY A 181 -2.00 -1.59 -19.87
C GLY A 181 -1.34 -1.36 -18.51
N MET A 182 -0.38 -2.21 -18.13
CA MET A 182 0.22 -2.24 -16.80
C MET A 182 0.70 -0.87 -16.31
N ILE A 183 1.48 -0.15 -17.11
CA ILE A 183 2.08 1.13 -16.70
C ILE A 183 1.03 2.22 -16.54
N GLN A 184 0.10 2.35 -17.51
CA GLN A 184 -0.97 3.32 -17.41
C GLN A 184 -1.91 3.03 -16.23
N GLY A 185 -2.21 1.75 -15.97
CA GLY A 185 -3.01 1.32 -14.83
C GLY A 185 -2.40 1.68 -13.48
N MET A 186 -1.11 1.36 -13.30
CA MET A 186 -0.38 1.69 -12.08
C MET A 186 -0.28 3.21 -11.88
N HIS A 187 -0.05 3.97 -12.95
CA HIS A 187 -0.01 5.42 -12.88
C HIS A 187 -1.38 6.03 -12.57
N GLN A 188 -2.46 5.54 -13.19
CA GLN A 188 -3.82 6.00 -12.91
C GLN A 188 -4.21 5.72 -11.45
N ALA A 189 -3.87 4.54 -10.92
CA ALA A 189 -4.07 4.20 -9.51
C ALA A 189 -3.25 5.10 -8.58
N HIS A 190 -2.00 5.37 -8.95
CA HIS A 190 -1.11 6.29 -8.23
C HIS A 190 -1.66 7.73 -8.19
N GLN A 191 -2.17 8.25 -9.31
CA GLN A 191 -2.78 9.57 -9.36
C GLN A 191 -4.01 9.69 -8.45
N LEU A 192 -4.81 8.62 -8.34
CA LEU A 192 -6.04 8.63 -7.54
C LEU A 192 -5.78 8.42 -6.04
N HIS A 193 -4.79 7.59 -5.68
CA HIS A 193 -4.64 7.07 -4.32
C HIS A 193 -3.19 7.03 -3.79
N GLY A 194 -2.20 7.35 -4.63
CA GLY A 194 -0.79 7.35 -4.29
C GLY A 194 -0.40 8.46 -3.30
N ARG A 195 0.72 8.24 -2.62
CA ARG A 195 1.29 9.15 -1.62
C ARG A 195 2.77 9.40 -1.83
N LEU A 196 3.53 8.37 -2.20
CA LEU A 196 4.95 8.54 -2.53
C LEU A 196 5.09 9.22 -3.90
N PRO A 197 6.17 9.98 -4.16
CA PRO A 197 6.48 10.44 -5.50
C PRO A 197 6.60 9.26 -6.48
N TRP A 198 6.03 9.40 -7.68
CA TRP A 198 6.08 8.35 -8.71
C TRP A 198 7.53 7.91 -9.02
N SER A 199 8.43 8.86 -9.21
CA SER A 199 9.85 8.60 -9.46
C SER A 199 10.52 7.79 -8.35
N GLU A 200 10.18 8.07 -7.10
CA GLU A 200 10.68 7.34 -5.94
C GLU A 200 10.15 5.90 -5.92
N LEU A 201 8.85 5.72 -6.17
CA LEU A 201 8.21 4.41 -6.23
C LEU A 201 8.82 3.51 -7.31
N LEU A 202 9.04 4.06 -8.50
CA LEU A 202 9.65 3.35 -9.63
C LEU A 202 11.14 3.09 -9.38
N GLY A 203 11.84 4.03 -8.73
CA GLY A 203 13.22 3.83 -8.30
C GLY A 203 13.40 2.67 -7.32
N LEU A 204 12.48 2.50 -6.37
CA LEU A 204 12.48 1.36 -5.45
C LEU A 204 12.33 0.02 -6.20
N THR A 205 11.41 -0.04 -7.16
CA THR A 205 11.20 -1.25 -7.98
C THR A 205 12.36 -1.51 -8.94
N ALA A 206 12.91 -0.47 -9.57
CA ALA A 206 14.11 -0.56 -10.40
C ALA A 206 15.29 -1.12 -9.61
N GLY A 207 15.40 -0.78 -8.32
CA GLY A 207 16.39 -1.34 -7.41
C GLY A 207 16.33 -2.87 -7.30
N VAL A 208 15.16 -3.50 -7.45
CA VAL A 208 15.04 -4.97 -7.45
C VAL A 208 15.70 -5.56 -8.70
N ALA A 209 15.39 -5.00 -9.87
CA ALA A 209 15.96 -5.44 -11.15
C ALA A 209 17.47 -5.16 -11.24
N HIS A 210 17.91 -3.98 -10.79
CA HIS A 210 19.31 -3.56 -10.83
C HIS A 210 20.19 -4.36 -9.86
N ASN A 211 19.79 -4.43 -8.58
CA ASN A 211 20.58 -5.12 -7.57
C ASN A 211 20.57 -6.63 -7.82
N GLY A 212 19.48 -7.15 -8.38
CA GLY A 212 19.28 -8.56 -8.69
C GLY A 212 18.40 -9.28 -7.68
N PHE A 213 17.98 -10.50 -8.01
CA PHE A 213 17.10 -11.37 -7.23
C PHE A 213 17.49 -12.84 -7.40
N ASN A 214 17.05 -13.67 -6.47
CA ASN A 214 17.18 -15.12 -6.60
C ASN A 214 16.02 -15.67 -7.41
N VAL A 215 16.32 -16.49 -8.42
CA VAL A 215 15.33 -17.20 -9.24
C VAL A 215 14.42 -18.04 -8.32
N THR A 216 13.12 -17.86 -8.46
CA THR A 216 12.12 -18.60 -7.70
C THR A 216 11.99 -20.02 -8.23
N HIS A 217 11.44 -20.93 -7.43
CA HIS A 217 11.17 -22.29 -7.88
C HIS A 217 10.20 -22.31 -9.08
N ASP A 218 9.18 -21.44 -9.04
CA ASP A 218 8.18 -21.33 -10.10
C ASP A 218 8.77 -20.78 -11.40
N LEU A 219 9.64 -19.76 -11.32
CA LEU A 219 10.34 -19.24 -12.49
C LEU A 219 11.26 -20.31 -13.11
N ALA A 220 12.05 -21.02 -12.31
CA ALA A 220 12.93 -22.08 -12.82
C ALA A 220 12.12 -23.20 -13.49
N LYS A 221 10.98 -23.59 -12.89
CA LYS A 221 10.06 -24.57 -13.48
C LYS A 221 9.51 -24.07 -14.81
N ALA A 222 8.97 -22.84 -14.86
CA ALA A 222 8.45 -22.26 -16.10
C ALA A 222 9.52 -22.24 -17.20
N LEU A 223 10.75 -21.81 -16.89
CA LEU A 223 11.84 -21.78 -17.88
C LEU A 223 12.25 -23.18 -18.34
N SER A 224 12.16 -24.20 -17.48
CA SER A 224 12.45 -25.58 -17.87
C SER A 224 11.46 -26.14 -18.89
N GLU A 225 10.19 -25.73 -18.82
CA GLU A 225 9.14 -26.12 -19.77
C GLU A 225 9.31 -25.43 -21.14
N LEU A 226 10.05 -24.31 -21.18
CA LEU A 226 10.28 -23.51 -22.38
C LEU A 226 11.61 -23.82 -23.09
N LYS A 227 12.50 -24.59 -22.46
CA LYS A 227 13.89 -24.80 -22.92
C LYS A 227 13.99 -25.33 -24.35
N ASP A 228 13.10 -26.24 -24.73
CA ASP A 228 13.15 -26.93 -26.02
C ASP A 228 12.28 -26.25 -27.09
N LEU A 229 11.68 -25.10 -26.77
CA LEU A 229 10.91 -24.30 -27.71
C LEU A 229 11.80 -23.28 -28.42
N ASN A 230 11.45 -22.99 -29.67
CA ASN A 230 12.21 -22.06 -30.51
C ASN A 230 11.81 -20.60 -30.20
N TYR A 231 12.53 -19.97 -29.27
CA TYR A 231 12.35 -18.56 -28.92
C TYR A 231 13.42 -17.67 -29.57
N SER A 232 13.29 -16.35 -29.41
CA SER A 232 14.25 -15.38 -29.93
C SER A 232 15.63 -15.54 -29.27
N GLU A 233 16.69 -15.15 -29.98
CA GLU A 233 18.06 -15.13 -29.42
C GLU A 233 18.12 -14.29 -28.12
N ARG A 234 17.44 -13.13 -28.10
CA ARG A 234 17.29 -12.28 -26.91
C ARG A 234 16.64 -13.03 -25.73
N PHE A 235 15.62 -13.84 -25.99
CA PHE A 235 14.99 -14.65 -24.95
C PHE A 235 15.97 -15.68 -24.39
N HIS A 236 16.72 -16.37 -25.26
CA HIS A 236 17.74 -17.33 -24.84
C HIS A 236 18.85 -16.67 -24.01
N GLU A 237 19.36 -15.52 -24.44
CA GLU A 237 20.40 -14.77 -23.70
C GLU A 237 19.93 -14.36 -22.30
N ILE A 238 18.67 -13.94 -22.17
CA ILE A 238 18.13 -13.44 -20.90
C ILE A 238 17.75 -14.59 -19.95
N PHE A 239 17.10 -15.64 -20.46
CA PHE A 239 16.42 -16.64 -19.63
C PHE A 239 17.04 -18.04 -19.70
N LEU A 240 17.87 -18.33 -20.70
CA LEU A 240 18.54 -19.60 -20.90
C LEU A 240 20.05 -19.39 -21.12
N PRO A 241 20.77 -18.74 -20.18
CA PRO A 241 22.21 -18.55 -20.32
C PRO A 241 22.90 -19.91 -20.49
N ASP A 242 23.84 -19.99 -21.44
CA ASP A 242 24.50 -21.23 -21.87
C ASP A 242 23.52 -22.35 -22.33
N GLY A 243 22.32 -21.97 -22.76
CA GLY A 243 21.28 -22.89 -23.24
C GLY A 243 20.56 -23.67 -22.14
N GLN A 244 20.69 -23.26 -20.86
CA GLN A 244 20.04 -23.93 -19.73
C GLN A 244 19.22 -22.97 -18.88
N PRO A 245 18.06 -23.40 -18.36
CA PRO A 245 17.32 -22.62 -17.40
C PRO A 245 18.10 -22.50 -16.08
N PRO A 246 18.12 -21.31 -15.46
CA PRO A 246 18.76 -21.13 -14.16
C PRO A 246 18.05 -21.95 -13.08
N LEU A 247 18.84 -22.49 -12.15
CA LEU A 247 18.31 -23.24 -11.01
C LEU A 247 17.61 -22.31 -9.99
N PRO A 248 16.65 -22.84 -9.20
CA PRO A 248 16.11 -22.12 -8.07
C PRO A 248 17.23 -21.63 -7.13
N GLY A 249 17.15 -20.37 -6.72
CA GLY A 249 18.17 -19.73 -5.87
C GLY A 249 19.34 -19.09 -6.64
N THR A 250 19.49 -19.34 -7.95
CA THR A 250 20.49 -18.64 -8.77
C THR A 250 20.24 -17.14 -8.75
N PHE A 251 21.30 -16.37 -8.52
CA PHE A 251 21.20 -14.91 -8.47
C PHE A 251 21.29 -14.32 -9.88
N VAL A 252 20.30 -13.52 -10.26
CA VAL A 252 20.19 -12.88 -11.58
C VAL A 252 19.94 -11.39 -11.47
N ARG A 253 20.28 -10.64 -12.52
CA ARG A 253 20.06 -9.18 -12.62
C ARG A 253 19.39 -8.84 -13.95
N ARG A 254 18.62 -7.74 -13.95
CA ARG A 254 17.93 -7.20 -15.12
C ARG A 254 18.21 -5.69 -15.25
N PRO A 255 19.46 -5.29 -15.57
CA PRO A 255 19.82 -3.88 -15.66
C PRO A 255 19.07 -3.14 -16.77
N ASP A 256 18.71 -3.85 -17.84
CA ASP A 256 17.83 -3.41 -18.93
C ASP A 256 16.46 -2.98 -18.40
N LEU A 257 15.79 -3.86 -17.64
CA LEU A 257 14.48 -3.58 -17.05
C LEU A 257 14.56 -2.49 -15.98
N ALA A 258 15.66 -2.44 -15.22
CA ALA A 258 15.90 -1.36 -14.26
C ALA A 258 16.00 0.01 -14.96
N ALA A 259 16.67 0.09 -16.11
CA ALA A 259 16.77 1.32 -16.89
C ALA A 259 15.40 1.76 -17.42
N VAL A 260 14.57 0.83 -17.89
CA VAL A 260 13.19 1.13 -18.30
C VAL A 260 12.39 1.69 -17.11
N LEU A 261 12.43 1.04 -15.94
CA LEU A 261 11.71 1.53 -14.76
C LEU A 261 12.21 2.92 -14.29
N GLN A 262 13.51 3.19 -14.38
CA GLN A 262 14.07 4.51 -14.09
C GLN A 262 13.59 5.58 -15.08
N LEU A 263 13.56 5.24 -16.38
CA LEU A 263 13.04 6.12 -17.42
C LEU A 263 11.57 6.47 -17.14
N LEU A 264 10.74 5.47 -16.82
CA LEU A 264 9.34 5.68 -16.47
C LEU A 264 9.16 6.50 -15.17
N GLY A 265 10.09 6.38 -14.23
CA GLY A 265 10.11 7.23 -13.04
C GLY A 265 10.45 8.69 -13.34
N ALA A 266 11.36 8.93 -14.30
CA ALA A 266 11.86 10.26 -14.65
C ALA A 266 10.93 11.00 -15.63
N GLU A 267 10.45 10.32 -16.67
CA GLU A 267 9.69 10.89 -17.78
C GLU A 267 8.18 10.60 -17.70
N GLY A 268 7.76 9.75 -16.75
CA GLY A 268 6.38 9.33 -16.60
C GLY A 268 5.94 8.32 -17.66
N VAL A 269 4.62 8.17 -17.80
CA VAL A 269 4.03 7.16 -18.69
C VAL A 269 4.24 7.42 -20.18
N SER A 270 4.46 8.68 -20.58
CA SER A 270 4.67 9.04 -22.00
C SER A 270 5.91 8.36 -22.60
N ALA A 271 6.91 8.02 -21.79
CA ALA A 271 8.07 7.25 -22.25
C ALA A 271 7.69 5.84 -22.73
N PHE A 272 6.58 5.26 -22.22
CA PHE A 272 6.08 3.95 -22.61
C PHE A 272 5.11 4.00 -23.79
N TYR A 273 4.26 5.03 -23.85
CA TYR A 273 3.13 5.11 -24.81
C TYR A 273 3.36 6.07 -25.99
N SER A 274 4.41 6.89 -25.97
CA SER A 274 4.68 7.88 -27.03
C SER A 274 6.17 8.11 -27.28
N GLY A 275 7.04 7.20 -26.84
CA GLY A 275 8.49 7.35 -26.86
C GLY A 275 9.21 6.29 -27.69
N ASN A 276 10.54 6.25 -27.56
CA ASN A 276 11.36 5.24 -28.25
C ASN A 276 10.98 3.81 -27.84
N LEU A 277 10.59 3.58 -26.58
CA LEU A 277 10.13 2.25 -26.14
C LEU A 277 8.90 1.79 -26.90
N THR A 278 7.98 2.70 -27.24
CA THR A 278 6.79 2.40 -28.04
C THR A 278 7.19 1.88 -29.42
N GLN A 279 8.15 2.55 -30.07
CA GLN A 279 8.67 2.15 -31.38
C GLN A 279 9.38 0.80 -31.34
N GLU A 280 10.19 0.57 -30.30
CA GLU A 280 10.88 -0.70 -30.09
C GLU A 280 9.88 -1.86 -29.89
N MET A 281 8.82 -1.65 -29.10
CA MET A 281 7.75 -2.64 -28.91
C MET A 281 7.01 -2.94 -30.22
N ILE A 282 6.60 -1.91 -30.97
CA ILE A 282 5.93 -2.07 -32.27
C ILE A 282 6.83 -2.86 -33.23
N SER A 283 8.11 -2.48 -33.33
CA SER A 283 9.07 -3.15 -34.21
C SER A 283 9.26 -4.63 -33.84
N GLU A 284 9.38 -4.94 -32.55
CA GLU A 284 9.50 -6.32 -32.09
C GLU A 284 8.24 -7.12 -32.43
N VAL A 285 7.05 -6.59 -32.14
CA VAL A 285 5.77 -7.26 -32.43
C VAL A 285 5.57 -7.48 -33.92
N HIS A 286 5.93 -6.51 -34.76
CA HIS A 286 5.91 -6.64 -36.22
C HIS A 286 6.88 -7.70 -36.74
N SER A 287 8.05 -7.87 -36.12
CA SER A 287 8.99 -8.93 -36.51
C SER A 287 8.41 -10.34 -36.34
N TYR A 288 7.41 -10.48 -35.44
CA TYR A 288 6.61 -11.69 -35.23
C TYR A 288 5.23 -11.64 -35.89
N GLY A 289 5.03 -10.73 -36.85
CA GLY A 289 3.83 -10.65 -37.68
C GLY A 289 2.60 -10.04 -37.00
N GLY A 290 2.79 -9.29 -35.91
CA GLY A 290 1.72 -8.52 -35.28
C GLY A 290 1.36 -7.25 -36.04
N VAL A 291 0.45 -6.46 -35.46
CA VAL A 291 -0.24 -5.35 -36.14
C VAL A 291 -0.39 -4.10 -35.26
N LEU A 292 0.37 -4.00 -34.17
CA LEU A 292 0.35 -2.85 -33.28
C LEU A 292 0.88 -1.60 -34.00
N VAL A 293 0.15 -0.49 -33.90
CA VAL A 293 0.57 0.82 -34.44
C VAL A 293 0.65 1.86 -33.34
N GLU A 294 1.33 2.99 -33.58
CA GLU A 294 1.44 4.09 -32.61
C GLU A 294 0.08 4.59 -32.12
N GLU A 295 -0.91 4.61 -33.02
CA GLU A 295 -2.26 5.05 -32.71
C GLU A 295 -2.90 4.18 -31.61
N ASP A 296 -2.62 2.87 -31.60
CA ASP A 296 -3.11 1.95 -30.56
C ASP A 296 -2.62 2.36 -29.16
N PHE A 297 -1.35 2.74 -29.04
CA PHE A 297 -0.76 3.20 -27.78
C PHE A 297 -1.30 4.58 -27.38
N SER A 298 -1.45 5.49 -28.33
CA SER A 298 -1.97 6.84 -28.07
C SER A 298 -3.43 6.85 -27.64
N ASN A 299 -4.22 5.88 -28.10
CA ASN A 299 -5.63 5.71 -27.78
C ASN A 299 -5.87 4.84 -26.54
N TYR A 300 -4.83 4.20 -26.00
CA TYR A 300 -4.96 3.38 -24.81
C TYR A 300 -5.41 4.21 -23.61
N SER A 301 -6.42 3.73 -22.89
CA SER A 301 -6.89 4.37 -21.66
C SER A 301 -7.33 3.32 -20.63
N VAL A 302 -7.27 3.72 -19.37
CA VAL A 302 -7.66 2.91 -18.22
C VAL A 302 -9.10 3.23 -17.87
N THR A 303 -9.89 2.21 -17.60
CA THR A 303 -11.29 2.37 -17.17
C THR A 303 -11.34 2.39 -15.65
N VAL A 304 -12.04 3.38 -15.08
CA VAL A 304 -12.30 3.47 -13.64
C VAL A 304 -13.80 3.46 -13.42
N GLU A 305 -14.29 2.44 -12.71
CA GLU A 305 -15.72 2.19 -12.58
C GLU A 305 -16.10 1.63 -11.20
N ASP A 306 -17.39 1.58 -10.92
CA ASP A 306 -17.91 1.01 -9.69
C ASP A 306 -17.86 -0.53 -9.74
N PRO A 307 -17.45 -1.21 -8.66
CA PRO A 307 -17.45 -2.67 -8.61
C PRO A 307 -18.87 -3.25 -8.65
N VAL A 308 -18.99 -4.46 -9.18
CA VAL A 308 -20.17 -5.29 -8.96
C VAL A 308 -20.10 -5.84 -7.53
N HIS A 309 -21.24 -6.00 -6.88
CA HIS A 309 -21.25 -6.48 -5.50
C HIS A 309 -22.45 -7.36 -5.18
N THR A 310 -22.30 -8.13 -4.10
CA THR A 310 -23.39 -8.86 -3.44
C THR A 310 -23.18 -8.89 -1.93
N ILE A 311 -24.20 -9.31 -1.19
CA ILE A 311 -24.09 -9.62 0.24
C ILE A 311 -24.09 -11.14 0.37
N TYR A 312 -23.01 -11.70 0.91
CA TYR A 312 -22.89 -13.13 1.20
C TYR A 312 -22.66 -13.30 2.70
N ARG A 313 -23.57 -13.99 3.39
CA ARG A 313 -23.52 -14.24 4.85
C ARG A 313 -23.25 -12.98 5.67
N GLY A 314 -23.93 -11.88 5.33
CA GLY A 314 -23.80 -10.59 6.01
C GLY A 314 -22.53 -9.79 5.67
N HIS A 315 -21.72 -10.23 4.71
CA HIS A 315 -20.52 -9.52 4.25
C HIS A 315 -20.76 -8.95 2.86
N LEU A 316 -20.37 -7.69 2.65
CA LEU A 316 -20.36 -7.07 1.34
C LEU A 316 -19.15 -7.57 0.54
N VAL A 317 -19.40 -8.21 -0.59
CA VAL A 317 -18.36 -8.73 -1.49
C VAL A 317 -18.35 -7.89 -2.74
N PHE A 318 -17.19 -7.32 -3.07
CA PHE A 318 -16.96 -6.53 -4.28
C PHE A 318 -16.12 -7.32 -5.28
N THR A 319 -16.47 -7.23 -6.56
CA THR A 319 -15.71 -7.84 -7.65
C THR A 319 -15.64 -6.91 -8.87
N PRO A 320 -14.63 -7.08 -9.73
CA PRO A 320 -14.59 -6.37 -11.01
C PRO A 320 -15.78 -6.70 -11.92
N PRO A 321 -16.29 -5.73 -12.70
CA PRO A 321 -17.33 -5.96 -13.71
C PRO A 321 -16.80 -6.73 -14.93
N PRO A 322 -17.67 -7.10 -15.90
CA PRO A 322 -17.23 -7.61 -17.20
C PRO A 322 -16.18 -6.68 -17.83
N PRO A 323 -15.15 -7.20 -18.51
CA PRO A 323 -15.00 -8.59 -18.99
C PRO A 323 -14.41 -9.58 -17.98
N HIS A 324 -14.19 -9.16 -16.72
CA HIS A 324 -13.61 -10.04 -15.69
C HIS A 324 -14.63 -11.05 -15.16
N ALA A 325 -14.14 -12.10 -14.49
CA ALA A 325 -14.97 -13.17 -13.93
C ALA A 325 -15.72 -12.78 -12.64
N GLY A 326 -15.70 -11.52 -12.22
CA GLY A 326 -16.34 -11.06 -10.99
C GLY A 326 -17.85 -11.34 -10.90
N PRO A 327 -18.65 -11.16 -11.98
CA PRO A 327 -20.07 -11.53 -11.97
C PRO A 327 -20.32 -13.04 -11.83
N ALA A 328 -19.42 -13.89 -12.35
CA ALA A 328 -19.52 -15.33 -12.17
C ALA A 328 -19.33 -15.73 -10.70
N LEU A 329 -18.35 -15.12 -10.01
CA LEU A 329 -18.17 -15.29 -8.56
C LEU A 329 -19.40 -14.82 -7.78
N ILE A 330 -19.95 -13.65 -8.11
CA ILE A 330 -21.17 -13.13 -7.46
C ILE A 330 -22.35 -14.08 -7.68
N THR A 331 -22.50 -14.62 -8.89
CA THR A 331 -23.56 -15.59 -9.21
C THR A 331 -23.41 -16.86 -8.38
N ALA A 332 -22.20 -17.41 -8.29
CA ALA A 332 -21.92 -18.58 -7.46
C ALA A 332 -22.22 -18.31 -5.98
N LEU A 333 -21.82 -17.16 -5.44
CA LEU A 333 -22.12 -16.79 -4.06
C LEU A 333 -23.62 -16.64 -3.80
N ASN A 334 -24.37 -16.06 -4.74
CA ASN A 334 -25.82 -15.92 -4.62
C ASN A 334 -26.56 -17.27 -4.63
N ILE A 335 -26.07 -18.23 -5.44
CA ILE A 335 -26.59 -19.62 -5.41
C ILE A 335 -26.26 -20.26 -4.06
N LEU A 336 -25.00 -20.15 -3.62
CA LEU A 336 -24.52 -20.74 -2.37
C LEU A 336 -25.20 -20.14 -1.11
N GLU A 337 -25.66 -18.89 -1.16
CA GLU A 337 -26.43 -18.25 -0.07
C GLU A 337 -27.75 -18.98 0.20
N GLY A 338 -28.33 -19.65 -0.81
CA GLY A 338 -29.52 -20.49 -0.66
C GLY A 338 -29.27 -21.77 0.13
N PHE A 339 -28.00 -22.18 0.31
CA PHE A 339 -27.61 -23.35 1.06
C PHE A 339 -27.12 -22.96 2.45
N ASN A 340 -27.62 -23.64 3.49
CA ASN A 340 -27.19 -23.39 4.87
C ASN A 340 -25.82 -24.06 5.16
N ILE A 341 -24.76 -23.53 4.53
CA ILE A 341 -23.39 -24.05 4.69
C ILE A 341 -22.88 -23.66 6.08
N THR A 342 -22.95 -24.62 7.00
CA THR A 342 -22.45 -24.49 8.37
C THR A 342 -21.28 -25.41 8.61
N ARG A 343 -20.48 -25.14 9.66
CA ARG A 343 -19.38 -26.02 10.08
C ARG A 343 -19.84 -27.42 10.49
N GLN A 344 -21.14 -27.61 10.73
CA GLN A 344 -21.75 -28.87 11.14
C GLN A 344 -22.28 -29.68 9.94
N GLY A 345 -22.26 -29.11 8.72
CA GLY A 345 -22.72 -29.79 7.51
C GLY A 345 -21.81 -30.93 7.07
N SER A 346 -22.36 -31.90 6.34
CA SER A 346 -21.59 -32.96 5.69
C SER A 346 -20.63 -32.34 4.68
N ARG A 347 -19.35 -32.68 4.77
CA ARG A 347 -18.33 -32.20 3.80
C ARG A 347 -18.66 -32.65 2.37
N GLY A 348 -19.26 -33.82 2.19
CA GLY A 348 -19.65 -34.33 0.87
C GLY A 348 -20.72 -33.45 0.22
N ASP A 349 -21.77 -33.12 0.97
CA ASP A 349 -22.86 -32.29 0.49
C ASP A 349 -22.39 -30.87 0.17
N ILE A 350 -21.52 -30.30 1.02
CA ILE A 350 -20.93 -28.97 0.78
C ILE A 350 -20.12 -28.96 -0.52
N LEU A 351 -19.28 -29.99 -0.76
CA LEU A 351 -18.49 -30.07 -1.98
C LEU A 351 -19.37 -30.28 -3.22
N HIS A 352 -20.45 -31.05 -3.10
CA HIS A 352 -21.42 -31.22 -4.18
C HIS A 352 -22.09 -29.88 -4.53
N TRP A 353 -22.59 -29.12 -3.55
CA TRP A 353 -23.20 -27.81 -3.79
C TRP A 353 -22.23 -26.76 -4.31
N MET A 354 -20.95 -26.83 -3.94
CA MET A 354 -19.92 -25.94 -4.51
C MET A 354 -19.58 -26.27 -5.96
N ALA A 355 -19.83 -27.51 -6.39
CA ALA A 355 -19.51 -27.98 -7.73
C ALA A 355 -20.66 -27.74 -8.73
N GLU A 356 -21.93 -27.84 -8.28
CA GLU A 356 -23.12 -27.52 -9.07
C GLU A 356 -23.34 -26.00 -9.25
#